data_AF-A0A1H0P979-F1
#
_entry.id   AF-A0A1H0P979-F1
#
_cell.length_a   1.000
_cell.length_b   1.000
_cell.length_c   1.000
_cell.angle_alpha   90.00
_cell.angle_beta   90.00
_cell.angle_gamma   90.00
#
_symmetry.space_group_name_H-M   'P 1'
#
loop_
_entity.id
_entity.type
_entity.pdbx_description
1 polymer ?
#
loop_
_entity_poly.entity_id
_entity_poly.type
_entity_poly.pdbx_seq_one_letter_code
_entity_poly.pdbx_strand_id
1 'polypeptide(L)'
;MALKSSLALPVGFAGALREELKDNGYQAVAVRTIRLAGAGDAGEAFDMLARRYCGALLDTQYADIGITRSRSQWRLVLARPLLDSRQLGDPRAAGRTLLAQVNAARAKPRMCGRQRFGAARPLAWNSALGAAAQAHSRSMARGNYFSHQDPDGDSAMDRARAAGYRGRQIGENIAAGQGSPGRALEGWLASPGHCANLMNPRFTQVGAGYATQPRSDAGIYWTMVFGAP
;
A
#
# COMPACT_ATOMS: atom_id res chain seq x y z
N MET A 1 10.70 -4.57 16.16
CA MET A 1 9.59 -5.34 15.56
C MET A 1 8.28 -4.95 16.23
N ALA A 2 7.12 -5.15 15.59
CA ALA A 2 5.80 -5.00 16.22
C ALA A 2 5.09 -6.35 16.35
N LEU A 3 4.40 -6.56 17.47
CA LEU A 3 3.60 -7.75 17.69
C LEU A 3 2.32 -7.70 16.84
N LYS A 4 1.99 -8.80 16.14
CA LYS A 4 0.81 -8.92 15.27
C LYS A 4 0.07 -10.24 15.52
N SER A 5 -1.22 -10.15 15.82
CA SER A 5 -2.09 -11.33 15.97
C SER A 5 -2.24 -12.11 14.66
N SER A 6 -2.21 -11.43 13.51
CA SER A 6 -2.25 -12.06 12.18
C SER A 6 -1.03 -12.95 11.88
N LEU A 7 0.03 -12.89 12.70
CA LEU A 7 1.22 -13.74 12.60
C LEU A 7 1.21 -14.88 13.64
N ALA A 8 0.21 -14.94 14.53
CA ALA A 8 0.17 -15.87 15.66
C ALA A 8 -0.33 -17.26 15.22
N LEU A 9 0.53 -18.01 14.53
CA LEU A 9 0.18 -19.35 14.04
C LEU A 9 0.19 -20.41 15.16
N PRO A 10 -0.67 -21.45 15.11
CA PRO A 10 -0.68 -22.53 16.08
C PRO A 10 0.69 -23.20 16.24
N VAL A 11 1.06 -23.61 17.46
CA VAL A 11 2.35 -24.26 17.76
C VAL A 11 2.63 -25.47 16.88
N GLY A 12 1.60 -26.22 16.48
CA GLY A 12 1.69 -27.40 15.62
C GLY A 12 1.54 -27.15 14.12
N PHE A 13 1.29 -25.90 13.67
CA PHE A 13 0.98 -25.65 12.25
C PHE A 13 2.16 -26.06 11.33
N ALA A 14 1.87 -26.83 10.29
CA ALA A 14 2.85 -27.36 9.35
C ALA A 14 2.49 -27.06 7.88
N GLY A 15 1.44 -26.27 7.63
CA GLY A 15 0.98 -25.93 6.28
C GLY A 15 1.79 -24.82 5.61
N ALA A 16 1.29 -24.34 4.47
CA ALA A 16 1.88 -23.26 3.71
C ALA A 16 1.80 -21.93 4.48
N LEU A 17 2.92 -21.50 5.06
CA LEU A 17 2.99 -20.31 5.92
C LEU A 17 2.45 -19.05 5.24
N ARG A 18 2.79 -18.81 3.96
CA ARG A 18 2.36 -17.58 3.26
C ARG A 18 0.85 -17.53 3.03
N GLU A 19 0.24 -18.66 2.67
CA GLU A 19 -1.21 -18.74 2.46
C GLU A 19 -1.96 -18.54 3.77
N GLU A 20 -1.55 -19.25 4.83
CA GLU A 20 -2.17 -19.09 6.15
C GLU A 20 -2.02 -17.66 6.69
N LEU A 21 -0.86 -17.02 6.49
CA LEU A 21 -0.70 -15.62 6.86
C LEU A 21 -1.61 -14.71 6.02
N LYS A 22 -1.76 -14.97 4.72
CA LYS A 22 -2.67 -14.23 3.84
C LYS A 22 -4.13 -14.37 4.31
N ASP A 23 -4.56 -15.56 4.68
CA ASP A 23 -5.90 -15.83 5.22
C ASP A 23 -6.13 -15.08 6.54
N ASN A 24 -5.09 -15.00 7.37
CA ASN A 24 -5.05 -14.18 8.58
C ASN A 24 -4.91 -12.67 8.31
N GLY A 25 -4.93 -12.23 7.05
CA GLY A 25 -4.86 -10.83 6.65
C GLY A 25 -3.45 -10.24 6.74
N TYR A 26 -2.43 -11.05 6.48
CA TYR A 26 -1.03 -10.63 6.46
C TYR A 26 -0.32 -11.13 5.21
N GLN A 27 0.04 -10.21 4.31
CA GLN A 27 0.89 -10.54 3.16
C GLN A 27 2.36 -10.33 3.51
N ALA A 28 3.16 -11.39 3.42
CA ALA A 28 4.58 -11.38 3.77
C ALA A 28 5.48 -11.59 2.55
N VAL A 29 6.49 -10.74 2.38
CA VAL A 29 7.57 -10.97 1.40
C VAL A 29 8.49 -12.08 1.91
N ALA A 30 8.79 -12.06 3.21
CA ALA A 30 9.64 -13.04 3.87
C ALA A 30 9.02 -13.47 5.20
N VAL A 31 9.14 -14.75 5.53
CA VAL A 31 8.63 -15.35 6.76
C VAL A 31 9.71 -16.27 7.33
N ARG A 32 9.92 -16.22 8.63
CA ARG A 32 10.75 -17.16 9.38
C ARG A 32 9.99 -17.63 10.60
N THR A 33 10.10 -18.92 10.91
CA THR A 33 9.52 -19.48 12.12
C THR A 33 10.60 -19.94 13.08
N ILE A 34 10.37 -19.71 14.37
CA ILE A 34 11.20 -20.21 15.47
C ILE A 34 10.29 -21.02 16.36
N ARG A 35 10.76 -22.20 16.77
CA ARG A 35 10.06 -23.06 17.74
C ARG A 35 10.94 -23.20 18.97
N LEU A 36 10.35 -23.02 20.14
CA LEU A 36 11.01 -23.27 21.41
C LEU A 36 10.23 -24.35 22.13
N ALA A 37 10.94 -25.32 22.67
CA ALA A 37 10.40 -26.39 23.49
C ALA A 37 11.08 -26.33 24.86
N GLY A 38 10.29 -26.52 25.92
CA GLY A 38 10.80 -26.65 27.29
C GLY A 38 10.76 -25.36 28.11
N ALA A 39 10.42 -24.21 27.53
CA ALA A 39 10.23 -22.98 28.29
C ALA A 39 8.86 -22.97 28.99
N GLY A 40 8.86 -23.06 30.31
CA GLY A 40 7.70 -23.02 31.19
C GLY A 40 7.06 -21.64 31.34
N ASP A 41 7.78 -20.57 31.00
CA ASP A 41 7.26 -19.21 31.02
C ASP A 41 7.94 -18.30 29.97
N ALA A 42 7.51 -17.03 29.94
CA ALA A 42 8.00 -16.04 28.99
C ALA A 42 9.47 -15.63 29.26
N GLY A 43 9.90 -15.64 30.52
CA GLY A 43 11.27 -15.32 30.91
C GLY A 43 12.23 -16.38 30.37
N GLU A 44 11.94 -17.65 30.64
CA GLU A 44 12.71 -18.78 30.11
C GLU A 44 12.73 -18.80 28.57
N ALA A 45 11.59 -18.50 27.93
CA ALA A 45 11.50 -18.41 26.48
C ALA A 45 12.39 -17.28 25.93
N PHE A 46 12.37 -16.10 26.56
CA PHE A 46 13.21 -14.97 26.17
C PHE A 46 14.70 -15.30 26.34
N ASP A 47 15.06 -15.95 27.43
CA ASP A 47 16.39 -16.45 27.72
C ASP A 47 16.91 -17.42 26.64
N MET A 48 16.06 -18.37 26.23
CA MET A 48 16.37 -19.29 25.13
C MET A 48 16.55 -18.54 23.80
N LEU A 49 15.71 -17.55 23.53
CA LEU A 49 15.79 -16.72 22.33
C LEU A 49 17.07 -15.88 22.29
N ALA A 50 17.42 -15.23 23.39
CA ALA A 50 18.63 -14.42 23.51
C ALA A 50 19.89 -15.27 23.27
N ARG A 51 19.92 -16.51 23.78
CA ARG A 51 21.07 -17.41 23.61
C ARG A 51 21.16 -18.04 22.22
N ARG A 52 20.04 -18.43 21.61
CA ARG A 52 20.03 -19.28 20.40
C ARG A 52 19.57 -18.59 19.12
N TYR A 53 18.82 -17.50 19.24
CA TYR A 53 18.10 -16.87 18.12
C TYR A 53 18.28 -15.34 18.07
N CYS A 54 19.24 -14.77 18.80
CA CYS A 54 19.50 -13.33 18.80
C CYS A 54 19.70 -12.76 17.39
N GLY A 55 20.48 -13.43 16.54
CA GLY A 55 20.67 -13.00 15.15
C GLY A 55 19.37 -12.98 14.34
N ALA A 56 18.43 -13.89 14.60
CA ALA A 56 17.12 -13.88 13.95
C ALA A 56 16.23 -12.71 14.43
N LEU A 57 16.31 -12.40 15.74
CA LEU A 57 15.53 -11.33 16.37
C LEU A 57 16.09 -9.92 16.11
N LEU A 58 17.38 -9.82 15.76
CA LEU A 58 18.02 -8.56 15.40
C LEU A 58 18.09 -8.33 13.89
N ASP A 59 17.63 -9.29 13.10
CA ASP A 59 17.61 -9.17 11.65
C ASP A 59 16.60 -8.12 11.21
N THR A 60 17.14 -6.99 10.72
CA THR A 60 16.37 -5.82 10.32
C THR A 60 15.49 -6.07 9.10
N GLN A 61 15.62 -7.21 8.42
CA GLN A 61 14.71 -7.58 7.35
C GLN A 61 13.29 -7.88 7.86
N TYR A 62 13.13 -8.32 9.11
CA TYR A 62 11.81 -8.61 9.69
C TYR A 62 11.30 -7.42 10.49
N ALA A 63 10.06 -7.00 10.21
CA ALA A 63 9.46 -5.84 10.85
C ALA A 63 8.40 -6.21 11.90
N ASP A 64 7.79 -7.39 11.77
CA ASP A 64 6.69 -7.86 12.60
C ASP A 64 6.96 -9.25 13.18
N ILE A 65 6.33 -9.54 14.31
CA ILE A 65 6.42 -10.81 15.02
C ILE A 65 5.04 -11.29 15.48
N GLY A 66 4.76 -12.58 15.35
CA GLY A 66 3.64 -13.27 16.00
C GLY A 66 4.17 -14.28 16.99
N ILE A 67 3.49 -14.46 18.12
CA ILE A 67 3.89 -15.39 19.17
C ILE A 67 2.66 -16.20 19.59
N THR A 68 2.80 -17.53 19.59
CA THR A 68 1.78 -18.46 20.07
C THR A 68 2.43 -19.45 21.03
N ARG A 69 1.73 -19.78 22.11
CA ARG A 69 2.20 -20.70 23.14
C ARG A 69 1.17 -21.79 23.39
N SER A 70 1.62 -23.02 23.59
CA SER A 70 0.84 -24.13 24.12
C SER A 70 1.71 -24.91 25.12
N ARG A 71 1.33 -24.88 26.41
CA ARG A 71 2.14 -25.45 27.51
C ARG A 71 3.57 -24.90 27.50
N SER A 72 4.59 -25.75 27.33
CA SER A 72 6.01 -25.39 27.26
C SER A 72 6.52 -25.25 25.81
N GLN A 73 5.62 -25.26 24.83
CA GLN A 73 5.93 -25.10 23.43
C GLN A 73 5.56 -23.70 22.97
N TRP A 74 6.50 -23.05 22.30
CA TRP A 74 6.34 -21.70 21.78
C TRP A 74 6.64 -21.70 20.29
N ARG A 75 5.90 -20.86 19.57
CA ARG A 75 6.13 -20.55 18.18
C ARG A 75 6.22 -19.05 18.01
N LEU A 76 7.29 -18.60 17.37
CA LEU A 76 7.45 -17.23 16.93
C LEU A 76 7.47 -17.21 15.40
N VAL A 77 6.74 -16.28 14.81
CA VAL A 77 6.71 -16.04 13.36
C VAL A 77 7.22 -14.64 13.12
N LEU A 78 8.42 -14.53 12.55
CA LEU A 78 9.02 -13.27 12.12
C LEU A 78 8.62 -13.03 10.67
N ALA A 79 8.13 -11.82 10.36
CA ALA A 79 7.68 -11.52 9.02
C ALA A 79 8.13 -10.14 8.53
N ARG A 80 8.43 -10.08 7.24
CA ARG A 80 8.59 -8.84 6.49
C ARG A 80 7.30 -8.59 5.72
N PRO A 81 6.52 -7.54 6.06
CA PRO A 81 5.27 -7.28 5.37
C PRO A 81 5.55 -6.90 3.91
N LEU A 82 4.63 -7.25 3.01
CA LEU A 82 4.61 -6.75 1.64
C LEU A 82 4.44 -5.22 1.59
N LEU A 83 3.66 -4.71 2.55
CA LEU A 83 3.33 -3.31 2.70
C LEU A 83 3.80 -2.85 4.07
N ASP A 84 4.88 -2.08 4.12
CA ASP A 84 5.27 -1.43 5.36
C ASP A 84 4.39 -0.19 5.58
N SER A 85 3.25 -0.40 6.23
CA SER A 85 2.31 0.68 6.54
C SER A 85 2.92 1.78 7.43
N ARG A 86 4.01 1.48 8.16
CA ARG A 86 4.76 2.50 8.92
C ARG A 86 5.50 3.47 8.00
N GLN A 87 5.95 3.00 6.84
CA GLN A 87 6.58 3.85 5.82
C GLN A 87 5.55 4.57 4.94
N LEU A 88 4.37 3.97 4.74
CA LEU A 88 3.29 4.59 3.96
C LEU A 88 2.59 5.73 4.72
N GLY A 89 2.45 5.62 6.05
CA GLY A 89 1.90 6.69 6.90
C GLY A 89 0.40 6.93 6.70
N ASP A 90 -0.05 8.16 6.95
CA ASP A 90 -1.43 8.58 6.70
C ASP A 90 -1.72 8.66 5.19
N PRO A 91 -2.85 8.11 4.68
CA PRO A 91 -3.17 8.15 3.25
C PRO A 91 -3.17 9.53 2.61
N ARG A 92 -3.57 10.59 3.34
CA ARG A 92 -3.53 11.96 2.83
C ARG A 92 -2.09 12.48 2.77
N ALA A 93 -1.26 12.18 3.78
CA ALA A 93 0.16 12.47 3.75
C ALA A 93 0.87 11.75 2.59
N ALA A 94 0.59 10.46 2.38
CA ALA A 94 1.11 9.70 1.24
C ALA A 94 0.68 10.30 -0.10
N GLY A 95 -0.58 10.73 -0.22
CA GLY A 95 -1.09 11.44 -1.40
C GLY A 95 -0.35 12.76 -1.65
N ARG A 96 0.02 13.51 -0.61
CA ARG A 96 0.84 14.73 -0.73
C ARG A 96 2.27 14.44 -1.13
N THR A 97 2.87 13.38 -0.61
CA THR A 97 4.20 12.90 -1.06
C THR A 97 4.15 12.56 -2.56
N LEU A 98 3.10 11.85 -2.99
CA LEU A 98 2.89 11.52 -4.39
C LEU A 98 2.73 12.78 -5.26
N LEU A 99 1.98 13.79 -4.80
CA LEU A 99 1.89 15.09 -5.47
C LEU A 99 3.28 15.74 -5.66
N ALA A 100 4.10 15.79 -4.61
CA ALA A 100 5.44 16.37 -4.71
C ALA A 100 6.30 15.64 -5.76
N GLN A 101 6.26 14.30 -5.78
CA GLN A 101 6.97 13.49 -6.77
C GLN A 101 6.43 13.70 -8.20
N VAL A 102 5.12 13.81 -8.37
CA VAL A 102 4.48 14.13 -9.66
C VAL A 102 4.89 15.51 -10.15
N ASN A 103 4.91 16.52 -9.28
CA ASN A 103 5.34 17.86 -9.65
C ASN A 103 6.82 17.90 -10.05
N ALA A 104 7.68 17.13 -9.38
CA ALA A 104 9.08 16.96 -9.79
C ALA A 104 9.19 16.27 -11.16
N ALA A 105 8.34 15.28 -11.45
CA ALA A 105 8.28 14.63 -12.75
C ALA A 105 7.76 15.56 -13.87
N ARG A 106 6.76 16.41 -13.57
CA ARG A 106 6.17 17.40 -14.48
C ARG A 106 7.12 18.54 -14.83
N ALA A 107 8.07 18.86 -13.96
CA ALA A 107 9.06 19.93 -14.19
C ALA A 107 10.04 19.65 -15.36
N LYS A 108 10.00 18.45 -15.95
CA LYS A 108 10.89 18.04 -17.05
C LYS A 108 10.05 17.54 -18.23
N PRO A 109 10.46 17.82 -19.49
CA PRO A 109 9.86 17.18 -20.66
C PRO A 109 9.96 15.66 -20.58
N ARG A 110 8.97 14.96 -21.12
CA ARG A 110 8.89 13.49 -21.02
C ARG A 110 8.25 12.87 -22.26
N MET A 111 8.70 11.66 -22.59
CA MET A 111 8.03 10.78 -23.55
C MET A 111 7.08 9.85 -22.81
N CYS A 112 5.80 9.89 -23.15
CA CYS A 112 4.77 8.97 -22.67
C CYS A 112 4.41 8.02 -23.81
N GLY A 113 5.10 6.88 -23.86
CA GLY A 113 5.12 6.03 -25.06
C GLY A 113 5.70 6.81 -26.26
N ARG A 114 4.91 6.96 -27.33
CA ARG A 114 5.31 7.70 -28.54
C ARG A 114 5.00 9.21 -28.46
N GLN A 115 4.22 9.65 -27.48
CA GLN A 115 3.81 11.05 -27.37
C GLN A 115 4.80 11.85 -26.53
N ARG A 116 5.28 12.98 -27.06
CA ARG A 116 6.13 13.93 -26.34
C ARG A 116 5.27 14.93 -25.58
N PHE A 117 5.58 15.13 -24.30
CA PHE A 117 5.04 16.19 -23.48
C PHE A 117 6.17 17.15 -23.06
N GLY A 118 5.90 18.46 -23.09
CA GLY A 118 6.78 19.45 -22.49
C GLY A 118 6.77 19.40 -20.97
N ALA A 119 7.61 20.21 -20.33
CA ALA A 119 7.46 20.47 -18.90
C ALA A 119 6.09 21.13 -18.65
N ALA A 120 5.43 20.73 -17.57
CA ALA A 120 4.09 21.19 -17.21
C ALA A 120 4.11 21.89 -15.86
N ARG A 121 3.19 22.85 -15.67
CA ARG A 121 3.04 23.58 -14.41
C ARG A 121 2.74 22.60 -13.25
N PRO A 122 3.21 22.89 -12.03
CA PRO A 122 2.90 22.08 -10.87
C PRO A 122 1.39 22.06 -10.61
N LEU A 123 0.89 20.90 -10.20
CA LEU A 123 -0.48 20.71 -9.75
C LEU A 123 -0.64 21.20 -8.30
N ALA A 124 -1.80 21.78 -7.99
CA ALA A 124 -2.19 22.13 -6.64
C ALA A 124 -3.07 21.03 -6.01
N TRP A 125 -2.92 20.82 -4.70
CA TRP A 125 -3.79 19.88 -3.99
C TRP A 125 -5.23 20.39 -3.93
N ASN A 126 -6.21 19.54 -4.24
CA ASN A 126 -7.63 19.81 -4.05
C ASN A 126 -8.24 18.75 -3.11
N SER A 127 -8.88 19.21 -2.02
CA SER A 127 -9.42 18.31 -0.99
C SER A 127 -10.60 17.46 -1.48
N ALA A 128 -11.45 17.97 -2.38
CA ALA A 128 -12.57 17.20 -2.93
C ALA A 128 -12.06 16.06 -3.83
N LEU A 129 -11.08 16.34 -4.70
CA LEU A 129 -10.41 15.30 -5.48
C LEU A 129 -9.70 14.28 -4.59
N GLY A 130 -9.10 14.74 -3.48
CA GLY A 130 -8.45 13.86 -2.51
C GLY A 130 -9.44 12.93 -1.81
N ALA A 131 -10.61 13.44 -1.44
CA ALA A 131 -11.69 12.64 -0.86
C ALA A 131 -12.21 11.60 -1.85
N ALA A 132 -12.44 11.98 -3.11
CA ALA A 132 -12.86 11.07 -4.17
C ALA A 132 -11.84 9.96 -4.43
N ALA A 133 -10.55 10.31 -4.54
CA ALA A 133 -9.47 9.34 -4.72
C ALA A 133 -9.38 8.36 -3.54
N GLN A 134 -9.45 8.88 -2.31
CA GLN A 134 -9.40 8.05 -1.10
C GLN A 134 -10.59 7.09 -1.00
N ALA A 135 -11.79 7.57 -1.35
CA ALA A 135 -12.99 6.75 -1.37
C ALA A 135 -12.89 5.63 -2.40
N HIS A 136 -12.40 5.93 -3.61
CA HIS A 136 -12.22 4.93 -4.66
C HIS A 136 -11.18 3.87 -4.31
N SER A 137 -10.02 4.27 -3.76
CA SER A 137 -9.04 3.31 -3.27
C SER A 137 -9.62 2.38 -2.20
N ARG A 138 -10.45 2.90 -1.29
CA ARG A 138 -11.15 2.07 -0.30
C ARG A 138 -12.19 1.15 -0.92
N SER A 139 -12.89 1.61 -1.96
CA SER A 139 -13.85 0.81 -2.71
C SER A 139 -13.15 -0.37 -3.37
N MET A 140 -12.09 -0.13 -4.16
CA MET A 140 -11.26 -1.18 -4.77
C MET A 140 -10.68 -2.16 -3.74
N ALA A 141 -10.17 -1.64 -2.62
CA ALA A 141 -9.62 -2.46 -1.56
C ALA A 141 -10.66 -3.38 -0.90
N ARG A 142 -11.85 -2.85 -0.56
CA ARG A 142 -12.91 -3.64 0.09
C ARG A 142 -13.60 -4.60 -0.87
N GLY A 143 -13.84 -4.17 -2.10
CA GLY A 143 -14.52 -4.98 -3.11
C GLY A 143 -13.60 -5.93 -3.88
N ASN A 144 -12.30 -5.94 -3.58
CA ASN A 144 -11.29 -6.74 -4.28
C ASN A 144 -11.38 -6.64 -5.81
N TYR A 145 -11.41 -5.41 -6.33
CA TYR A 145 -11.48 -5.16 -7.77
C TYR A 145 -10.49 -4.05 -8.18
N PHE A 146 -10.21 -3.96 -9.48
CA PHE A 146 -9.34 -2.93 -10.04
C PHE A 146 -9.95 -2.35 -11.32
N SER A 147 -10.61 -1.19 -11.19
CA SER A 147 -11.35 -0.54 -12.28
C SER A 147 -11.44 0.97 -12.06
N HIS A 148 -11.57 1.73 -13.14
CA HIS A 148 -11.86 3.17 -13.11
C HIS A 148 -13.32 3.48 -12.72
N GLN A 149 -14.24 2.58 -13.06
CA GLN A 149 -15.63 2.61 -12.61
C GLN A 149 -15.75 1.78 -11.33
N ASP A 150 -16.49 2.28 -10.35
CA ASP A 150 -16.82 1.48 -9.18
C ASP A 150 -17.97 0.49 -9.49
N PRO A 151 -18.33 -0.42 -8.56
CA PRO A 151 -19.36 -1.43 -8.82
C PRO A 151 -20.75 -0.88 -9.07
N ASP A 152 -21.02 0.37 -8.63
CA ASP A 152 -22.29 1.06 -8.88
C ASP A 152 -22.28 1.76 -10.25
N GLY A 153 -21.14 1.74 -10.95
CA GLY A 153 -20.95 2.32 -12.28
C GLY A 153 -20.48 3.77 -12.27
N ASP A 154 -20.23 4.37 -11.10
CA ASP A 154 -19.82 5.77 -11.01
C ASP A 154 -18.41 5.95 -11.59
N SER A 155 -18.26 6.96 -12.44
CA SER A 155 -16.98 7.35 -13.01
C SER A 155 -16.16 8.20 -12.02
N ALA A 156 -14.88 8.46 -12.34
CA ALA A 156 -14.07 9.40 -11.58
C ALA A 156 -14.69 10.81 -11.51
N MET A 157 -15.45 11.22 -12.54
CA MET A 157 -16.16 12.50 -12.56
C MET A 157 -17.32 12.49 -11.56
N ASP A 158 -18.10 11.41 -11.52
CA ASP A 158 -19.25 11.30 -10.63
C ASP A 158 -18.79 11.30 -9.17
N ARG A 159 -17.77 10.49 -8.85
CA ARG A 159 -17.14 10.47 -7.53
C ARG A 159 -16.56 11.83 -7.13
N ALA A 160 -15.91 12.54 -8.06
CA ALA A 160 -15.38 13.89 -7.79
C ALA A 160 -16.49 14.90 -7.52
N ARG A 161 -17.59 14.87 -8.29
CA ARG A 161 -18.76 15.74 -8.10
C ARG A 161 -19.47 15.46 -6.79
N ALA A 162 -19.65 14.19 -6.43
CA ALA A 162 -20.22 13.76 -5.16
C ALA A 162 -19.36 14.25 -3.97
N ALA A 163 -18.03 14.28 -4.14
CA ALA A 163 -17.11 14.85 -3.17
C ALA A 163 -17.05 16.40 -3.15
N GLY A 164 -17.88 17.08 -3.96
CA GLY A 164 -18.00 18.53 -4.01
C GLY A 164 -17.08 19.24 -5.02
N TYR A 165 -16.39 18.50 -5.90
CA TYR A 165 -15.59 19.12 -6.95
C TYR A 165 -16.47 19.71 -8.06
N ARG A 166 -16.15 20.93 -8.51
CA ARG A 166 -16.94 21.68 -9.50
C ARG A 166 -16.23 21.95 -10.83
N GLY A 167 -14.99 21.46 -10.99
CA GLY A 167 -14.24 21.62 -12.23
C GLY A 167 -14.81 20.79 -13.37
N ARG A 168 -14.47 21.17 -14.60
CA ARG A 168 -15.03 20.59 -15.83
C ARG A 168 -14.21 19.44 -16.40
N GLN A 169 -12.91 19.43 -16.14
CA GLN A 169 -12.01 18.38 -16.63
C GLN A 169 -11.64 17.45 -15.48
N ILE A 170 -11.69 16.14 -15.74
CA ILE A 170 -11.27 15.10 -14.81
C ILE A 170 -10.36 14.11 -15.55
N GLY A 171 -9.33 13.64 -14.87
CA GLY A 171 -8.55 12.48 -15.26
C GLY A 171 -8.29 11.60 -14.05
N GLU A 172 -7.96 10.33 -14.27
CA GLU A 172 -7.66 9.40 -13.18
C GLU A 172 -6.51 8.47 -13.55
N ASN A 173 -5.62 8.26 -12.58
CA ASN A 173 -4.70 7.13 -12.58
C ASN A 173 -4.98 6.25 -11.36
N ILE A 174 -4.99 4.93 -11.56
CA ILE A 174 -5.10 3.94 -10.50
C ILE A 174 -3.89 2.99 -10.52
N ALA A 175 -3.50 2.46 -9.37
CA ALA A 175 -2.44 1.47 -9.26
C ALA A 175 -2.79 0.42 -8.19
N ALA A 176 -2.25 -0.79 -8.31
CA ALA A 176 -2.51 -1.91 -7.42
C ALA A 176 -1.23 -2.71 -7.18
N GLY A 177 -0.93 -2.99 -5.90
CA GLY A 177 0.24 -3.77 -5.48
C GLY A 177 1.53 -2.96 -5.25
N GLN A 178 1.57 -1.68 -5.59
CA GLN A 178 2.76 -0.85 -5.38
C GLN A 178 2.86 -0.41 -3.92
N GLY A 179 3.83 -0.92 -3.18
CA GLY A 179 3.96 -0.65 -1.74
C GLY A 179 4.44 0.75 -1.32
N SER A 180 4.57 1.71 -2.25
CA SER A 180 5.00 3.09 -1.93
C SER A 180 4.52 4.10 -2.98
N PRO A 181 4.43 5.41 -2.65
CA PRO A 181 4.14 6.46 -3.62
C PRO A 181 5.11 6.44 -4.82
N GLY A 182 6.41 6.24 -4.55
CA GLY A 182 7.43 6.21 -5.60
C GLY A 182 7.20 5.08 -6.60
N ARG A 183 6.88 3.87 -6.12
CA ARG A 183 6.57 2.73 -7.00
C ARG A 183 5.27 2.94 -7.78
N ALA A 184 4.25 3.55 -7.17
CA ALA A 184 3.02 3.90 -7.88
C ALA A 184 3.30 4.90 -9.02
N LEU A 185 4.09 5.94 -8.76
CA LEU A 185 4.52 6.91 -9.77
C LEU A 185 5.34 6.25 -10.89
N GLU A 186 6.32 5.42 -10.56
CA GLU A 186 7.12 4.69 -11.54
C GLU A 186 6.24 3.85 -12.48
N GLY A 187 5.27 3.11 -11.91
CA GLY A 187 4.29 2.36 -12.69
C GLY A 187 3.43 3.23 -13.61
N TRP A 188 2.98 4.39 -13.14
CA TRP A 188 2.24 5.34 -13.97
C TRP A 188 3.09 5.99 -15.06
N LEU A 189 4.35 6.32 -14.79
CA LEU A 189 5.25 6.89 -15.79
C LEU A 189 5.63 5.87 -16.87
N ALA A 190 5.69 4.58 -16.53
CA ALA A 190 5.94 3.50 -17.48
C ALA A 190 4.72 3.19 -18.39
N SER A 191 3.50 3.52 -17.96
CA SER A 191 2.28 3.36 -18.76
C SER A 191 2.01 4.60 -19.61
N PRO A 192 1.94 4.49 -20.96
CA PRO A 192 1.73 5.66 -21.83
C PRO A 192 0.48 6.50 -21.47
N GLY A 193 -0.65 5.84 -21.18
CA GLY A 193 -1.90 6.53 -20.82
C GLY A 193 -1.83 7.24 -19.47
N HIS A 194 -1.29 6.56 -18.44
CA HIS A 194 -1.12 7.16 -17.12
C HIS A 194 -0.09 8.29 -17.13
N CYS A 195 1.01 8.13 -17.87
CA CYS A 195 2.01 9.16 -18.10
C CYS A 195 1.41 10.38 -18.79
N ALA A 196 0.56 10.17 -19.81
CA ALA A 196 -0.13 11.26 -20.49
C ALA A 196 -1.03 12.07 -19.53
N ASN A 197 -1.77 11.41 -18.63
CA ASN A 197 -2.53 12.09 -17.57
C ASN A 197 -1.62 12.92 -16.66
N LEU A 198 -0.52 12.32 -16.18
CA LEU A 198 0.46 12.99 -15.31
C LEU A 198 1.08 14.23 -15.95
N MET A 199 1.35 14.19 -17.26
CA MET A 199 2.02 15.27 -18.00
C MET A 199 1.05 16.23 -18.70
N ASN A 200 -0.26 15.98 -18.63
CA ASN A 200 -1.25 16.82 -19.29
C ASN A 200 -1.22 18.25 -18.72
N PRO A 201 -0.93 19.28 -19.54
CA PRO A 201 -0.84 20.66 -19.07
C PRO A 201 -2.20 21.30 -18.77
N ARG A 202 -3.31 20.66 -19.18
CA ARG A 202 -4.67 21.14 -18.91
C ARG A 202 -5.07 20.95 -17.44
N PHE A 203 -4.50 19.96 -16.75
CA PHE A 203 -4.76 19.77 -15.33
C PHE A 203 -3.97 20.77 -14.48
N THR A 204 -4.67 21.35 -13.51
CA THR A 204 -4.11 22.32 -12.56
C THR A 204 -4.23 21.86 -11.11
N GLN A 205 -5.09 20.87 -10.86
CA GLN A 205 -5.43 20.39 -9.52
C GLN A 205 -5.34 18.86 -9.47
N VAL A 206 -5.10 18.32 -8.28
CA VAL A 206 -5.06 16.88 -8.05
C VAL A 206 -5.43 16.54 -6.61
N GLY A 207 -5.94 15.33 -6.42
CA GLY A 207 -6.00 14.68 -5.13
C GLY A 207 -5.63 13.21 -5.28
N ALA A 208 -5.05 12.62 -4.24
CA ALA A 208 -4.62 11.23 -4.26
C ALA A 208 -4.84 10.56 -2.90
N GLY A 209 -4.92 9.24 -2.92
CA GLY A 209 -5.03 8.43 -1.72
C GLY A 209 -4.68 6.99 -2.00
N TYR A 210 -4.57 6.21 -0.93
CA TYR A 210 -4.44 4.77 -1.03
C TYR A 210 -5.32 4.08 0.01
N ALA A 211 -5.59 2.81 -0.21
CA ALA A 211 -6.15 1.94 0.82
C ALA A 211 -5.48 0.57 0.74
N THR A 212 -5.35 -0.06 1.89
CA THR A 212 -4.82 -1.42 2.01
C THR A 212 -5.92 -2.37 2.44
N GLN A 213 -5.98 -3.52 1.79
CA GLN A 213 -6.75 -4.67 2.23
C GLN A 213 -5.85 -5.90 2.08
N PRO A 214 -5.17 -6.36 3.13
CA PRO A 214 -4.25 -7.48 3.04
C PRO A 214 -4.86 -8.79 2.51
N ARG A 215 -6.18 -8.96 2.61
CA ARG A 215 -6.88 -10.12 2.03
C ARG A 215 -7.24 -9.97 0.56
N SER A 216 -7.11 -8.79 -0.02
CA SER A 216 -7.35 -8.57 -1.44
C SER A 216 -6.17 -9.06 -2.27
N ASP A 217 -6.39 -9.29 -3.56
CA ASP A 217 -5.38 -9.84 -4.45
C ASP A 217 -4.16 -8.91 -4.59
N ALA A 218 -4.39 -7.59 -4.56
CA ALA A 218 -3.32 -6.60 -4.69
C ALA A 218 -2.76 -6.09 -3.35
N GLY A 219 -3.46 -6.29 -2.22
CA GLY A 219 -3.06 -5.81 -0.90
C GLY A 219 -3.15 -4.29 -0.69
N ILE A 220 -2.82 -3.49 -1.70
CA ILE A 220 -2.85 -2.02 -1.72
C ILE A 220 -3.38 -1.50 -3.05
N TYR A 221 -4.14 -0.41 -2.99
CA TYR A 221 -4.69 0.29 -4.14
C TYR A 221 -4.44 1.78 -3.99
N TRP A 222 -4.05 2.41 -5.08
CA TRP A 222 -3.81 3.84 -5.20
C TRP A 222 -4.78 4.45 -6.19
N THR A 223 -5.20 5.66 -5.90
CA THR A 223 -5.97 6.49 -6.84
C THR A 223 -5.40 7.90 -6.81
N MET A 224 -5.23 8.49 -7.99
CA MET A 224 -4.92 9.89 -8.19
C MET A 224 -5.91 10.47 -9.19
N VAL A 225 -6.68 11.46 -8.76
CA VAL A 225 -7.69 12.14 -9.56
C VAL A 225 -7.18 13.55 -9.88
N PHE A 226 -7.10 13.87 -11.17
CA PHE A 226 -6.71 15.16 -11.69
C PHE A 226 -7.94 16.00 -11.99
N GLY A 227 -7.80 17.32 -11.90
CA GLY A 227 -8.87 18.24 -12.25
C GLY A 227 -8.39 19.57 -12.79
N ALA A 228 -9.30 20.26 -13.48
CA ALA A 228 -9.19 21.67 -13.80
C ALA A 228 -10.56 22.35 -13.69
N PRO A 229 -10.63 23.61 -13.20
CA PRO A 229 -11.84 24.43 -13.22
C PRO A 229 -12.53 24.46 -14.58
#